data_AF-A0A918PCK7-F1
#
_entry.id   AF-A0A918PCK7-F1
#
_cell.length_a   1.000
_cell.length_b   1.000
_cell.length_c   1.000
_cell.angle_alpha   90.00
_cell.angle_beta   90.00
_cell.angle_gamma   90.00
#
_symmetry.space_group_name_H-M   'P 1'
#
loop_
_entity.id
_entity.type
_entity.pdbx_description
1 polymer ?
#
loop_
_entity_poly.entity_id
_entity_poly.type
_entity_poly.pdbx_seq_one_letter_code
_entity_poly.pdbx_strand_id
1 'polypeptide(L)'
;MAPVPPGGRCATAGPTRRPAAQSAIYRGRARYLGGATEHPHHCGSKEHPVGHGGDVIHELTTDHREVEDMFAQIEALPSGDSRRKELADKVTIELVRHSVAEEMYLYPTVREHLPNGDSIADKELEDHAKAERTMKDLERCQADDPQFDRLMTELMSEIRDHVADEEGNLFPMMRQTCSAEDLQRLGDKVRTAKKMAPTRPHPSAPDTPPGNKLLGPGAGMVDRLRDALTGRGKSD
;
A
#
# COMPACT_ATOMS: atom_id res chain seq x y z
N MET A 1 -65.66 -21.78 -31.73
CA MET A 1 -64.88 -22.98 -32.13
C MET A 1 -63.57 -22.49 -32.75
N ALA A 2 -62.42 -23.02 -32.32
CA ALA A 2 -61.06 -22.45 -32.38
C ALA A 2 -60.63 -21.64 -33.62
N PRO A 3 -59.69 -20.69 -33.40
CA PRO A 3 -58.44 -20.74 -34.16
C PRO A 3 -57.16 -20.69 -33.31
N VAL A 4 -56.12 -21.22 -33.93
CA VAL A 4 -54.75 -21.51 -33.51
C VAL A 4 -53.88 -20.25 -33.38
N PRO A 5 -52.97 -20.14 -32.39
CA PRO A 5 -51.79 -19.28 -32.48
C PRO A 5 -50.55 -20.05 -33.00
N PRO A 6 -49.68 -19.44 -33.82
CA PRO A 6 -48.39 -20.02 -34.17
C PRO A 6 -47.26 -19.42 -33.30
N GLY A 7 -46.54 -20.28 -32.60
CA GLY A 7 -45.19 -20.03 -32.08
C GLY A 7 -44.55 -21.41 -31.96
N GLY A 8 -43.42 -21.72 -32.61
CA GLY A 8 -42.22 -20.91 -32.72
C GLY A 8 -41.09 -21.71 -32.07
N ARG A 9 -40.55 -22.67 -32.86
CA ARG A 9 -39.23 -23.34 -32.84
C ARG A 9 -38.45 -23.36 -31.50
N CYS A 10 -38.21 -24.53 -30.91
CA CYS A 10 -37.11 -25.47 -31.21
C CYS A 10 -35.71 -24.94 -30.80
N ALA A 11 -35.19 -25.45 -29.68
CA ALA A 11 -33.76 -25.70 -29.47
C ALA A 11 -33.59 -26.64 -28.25
N THR A 12 -33.47 -27.95 -28.51
CA THR A 12 -32.96 -28.93 -27.55
C THR A 12 -31.43 -28.93 -27.63
N ALA A 13 -30.76 -28.45 -26.58
CA ALA A 13 -29.32 -28.60 -26.41
C ALA A 13 -29.05 -29.39 -25.11
N GLY A 14 -28.43 -30.54 -25.25
CA GLY A 14 -27.67 -31.22 -24.20
C GLY A 14 -26.40 -31.81 -24.82
N PRO A 15 -25.49 -32.41 -24.06
CA PRO A 15 -25.18 -32.24 -22.64
C PRO A 15 -23.85 -31.47 -22.45
N THR A 16 -23.72 -30.78 -21.32
CA THR A 16 -22.50 -30.10 -20.88
C THR A 16 -21.41 -31.11 -20.46
N ARG A 17 -20.30 -31.16 -21.19
CA ARG A 17 -19.07 -31.84 -20.74
C ARG A 17 -18.24 -30.88 -19.89
N ARG A 18 -18.07 -31.23 -18.61
CA ARG A 18 -17.08 -30.63 -17.69
C ARG A 18 -15.67 -31.09 -18.11
N PRO A 19 -14.67 -30.21 -18.24
CA PRO A 19 -13.28 -30.64 -18.21
C PRO A 19 -12.79 -30.81 -16.77
N ALA A 20 -12.12 -31.93 -16.54
CA ALA A 20 -11.48 -32.29 -15.28
C ALA A 20 -10.20 -31.48 -15.05
N ALA A 21 -10.04 -30.97 -13.83
CA ALA A 21 -8.78 -30.41 -13.36
C ALA A 21 -7.76 -31.53 -13.14
N GLN A 22 -6.61 -31.44 -13.79
CA GLN A 22 -5.46 -32.31 -13.53
C GLN A 22 -4.55 -31.64 -12.50
N SER A 23 -4.54 -32.19 -11.28
CA SER A 23 -3.54 -31.91 -10.26
C SER A 23 -2.25 -32.67 -10.59
N ALA A 24 -1.20 -31.95 -10.95
CA ALA A 24 0.14 -32.51 -11.10
C ALA A 24 0.90 -32.44 -9.76
N ILE A 25 1.18 -33.63 -9.24
CA ILE A 25 1.87 -33.90 -7.99
C ILE A 25 3.37 -33.90 -8.30
N TYR A 26 4.16 -32.99 -7.73
CA TYR A 26 5.62 -33.09 -7.77
C TYR A 26 6.13 -33.75 -6.48
N ARG A 27 6.53 -35.03 -6.59
CA ARG A 27 7.33 -35.74 -5.58
C ARG A 27 8.79 -35.66 -6.00
N GLY A 28 9.63 -35.04 -5.18
CA GLY A 28 11.08 -35.12 -5.27
C GLY A 28 11.67 -35.22 -3.88
N ARG A 29 12.19 -36.39 -3.53
CA ARG A 29 12.77 -36.74 -2.23
C ARG A 29 14.26 -36.95 -2.44
N ALA A 30 15.13 -36.21 -1.75
CA ALA A 30 16.54 -36.54 -1.61
C ALA A 30 16.97 -36.27 -0.16
N ARG A 31 17.57 -37.28 0.48
CA ARG A 31 18.10 -37.25 1.85
C ARG A 31 19.63 -37.13 1.83
N TYR A 32 20.11 -36.17 2.60
CA TYR A 32 21.25 -36.18 3.56
C TYR A 32 22.61 -36.80 3.22
N LEU A 33 23.65 -35.94 3.21
CA LEU A 33 24.89 -36.00 4.02
C LEU A 33 25.22 -34.51 4.32
N GLY A 34 25.40 -34.00 5.53
CA GLY A 34 26.29 -34.44 6.61
C GLY A 34 27.54 -33.53 6.64
N GLY A 35 27.47 -32.36 7.29
CA GLY A 35 28.60 -31.44 7.45
C GLY A 35 28.24 -30.23 8.31
N ALA A 36 28.60 -30.29 9.59
CA ALA A 36 28.49 -29.19 10.55
C ALA A 36 29.77 -28.35 10.50
N THR A 37 29.63 -27.02 10.44
CA THR A 37 30.46 -26.04 11.18
C THR A 37 29.93 -24.61 10.94
N GLU A 38 29.58 -23.96 12.05
CA GLU A 38 29.74 -22.52 12.34
C GLU A 38 28.84 -21.51 11.61
N HIS A 39 27.77 -21.11 12.31
CA HIS A 39 26.98 -19.92 12.00
C HIS A 39 27.65 -18.67 12.60
N PRO A 40 27.99 -17.63 11.81
CA PRO A 40 28.06 -16.30 12.34
C PRO A 40 26.64 -15.76 12.47
N HIS A 41 26.18 -15.57 13.70
CA HIS A 41 25.06 -14.70 14.00
C HIS A 41 25.43 -13.27 13.57
N HIS A 42 25.01 -12.90 12.37
CA HIS A 42 24.96 -11.50 11.95
C HIS A 42 23.50 -11.04 12.03
N CYS A 43 23.07 -10.68 13.24
CA CYS A 43 21.89 -9.86 13.44
C CYS A 43 22.25 -8.43 13.03
N GLY A 44 22.19 -8.18 11.73
CA GLY A 44 22.13 -6.83 11.19
C GLY A 44 20.66 -6.52 10.93
N SER A 45 20.05 -5.74 11.81
CA SER A 45 18.77 -5.09 11.55
C SER A 45 18.89 -4.33 10.23
N LYS A 46 18.26 -4.82 9.16
CA LYS A 46 18.18 -4.08 7.90
C LYS A 46 17.27 -2.88 8.15
N GLU A 47 17.86 -1.73 8.44
CA GLU A 47 17.17 -0.47 8.22
C GLU A 47 16.65 -0.48 6.77
N HIS A 48 15.33 -0.41 6.60
CA HIS A 48 14.75 -0.28 5.26
C HIS A 48 15.17 1.09 4.74
N PRO A 49 15.94 1.16 3.64
CA PRO A 49 16.35 2.44 3.09
C PRO A 49 15.10 3.23 2.71
N VAL A 50 14.98 4.46 3.22
CA VAL A 50 13.92 5.39 2.84
C VAL A 50 14.21 5.90 1.42
N GLY A 51 13.96 5.05 0.42
CA GLY A 51 14.26 5.27 -0.99
C GLY A 51 14.74 4.02 -1.74
N HIS A 52 14.14 3.76 -2.89
CA HIS A 52 14.40 2.58 -3.74
C HIS A 52 15.25 2.91 -4.98
N GLY A 53 15.27 4.19 -5.38
CA GLY A 53 15.96 4.65 -6.58
C GLY A 53 15.04 4.69 -7.80
N GLY A 54 15.59 4.95 -8.99
CA GLY A 54 14.79 5.10 -10.20
C GLY A 54 13.87 6.32 -10.20
N ASP A 55 12.93 6.33 -11.14
CA ASP A 55 11.93 7.40 -11.26
C ASP A 55 10.80 7.25 -10.22
N VAL A 56 9.97 8.29 -10.13
CA VAL A 56 8.85 8.35 -9.17
C VAL A 56 7.92 7.14 -9.23
N ILE A 57 7.64 6.61 -10.41
CA ILE A 57 6.72 5.48 -10.57
C ILE A 57 7.36 4.22 -10.00
N HIS A 58 8.64 3.98 -10.31
CA HIS A 58 9.36 2.85 -9.70
C HIS A 58 9.43 2.98 -8.17
N GLU A 59 9.71 4.18 -7.67
CA GLU A 59 9.78 4.46 -6.25
C GLU A 59 8.46 4.15 -5.53
N LEU A 60 7.33 4.70 -6.00
CA LEU A 60 6.02 4.54 -5.36
C LEU A 60 5.46 3.12 -5.55
N THR A 61 5.61 2.51 -6.73
CA THR A 61 5.25 1.10 -6.92
C THR A 61 6.05 0.19 -5.99
N THR A 62 7.31 0.52 -5.65
CA THR A 62 8.06 -0.28 -4.69
C THR A 62 7.49 -0.14 -3.28
N ASP A 63 7.11 1.07 -2.86
CA ASP A 63 6.39 1.29 -1.58
C ASP A 63 5.11 0.44 -1.51
N HIS A 64 4.32 0.41 -2.59
CA HIS A 64 3.09 -0.38 -2.65
C HIS A 64 3.35 -1.87 -2.41
N ARG A 65 4.47 -2.40 -2.94
CA ARG A 65 4.83 -3.80 -2.74
C ARG A 65 5.29 -4.08 -1.32
N GLU A 66 6.05 -3.17 -0.71
CA GLU A 66 6.45 -3.31 0.70
C GLU A 66 5.23 -3.28 1.64
N VAL A 67 4.25 -2.40 1.37
CA VAL A 67 3.01 -2.33 2.13
C VAL A 67 2.17 -3.60 1.96
N GLU A 68 1.99 -4.10 0.74
CA GLU A 68 1.26 -5.35 0.50
C GLU A 68 1.94 -6.56 1.16
N ASP A 69 3.28 -6.62 1.16
CA ASP A 69 4.03 -7.67 1.86
C ASP A 69 3.81 -7.61 3.38
N MET A 70 3.69 -6.41 3.96
CA MET A 70 3.33 -6.25 5.38
C MET A 70 1.88 -6.62 5.65
N PHE A 71 0.94 -6.29 4.74
CA PHE A 71 -0.45 -6.72 4.86
C PHE A 71 -0.59 -8.24 4.82
N ALA A 72 0.10 -8.91 3.90
CA ALA A 72 0.11 -10.37 3.82
C ALA A 72 0.65 -11.01 5.11
N GLN A 73 1.66 -10.40 5.75
CA GLN A 73 2.15 -10.85 7.05
C GLN A 73 1.10 -10.68 8.16
N ILE A 74 0.35 -9.58 8.18
CA ILE A 74 -0.74 -9.37 9.15
C ILE A 74 -1.85 -10.41 8.93
N GLU A 75 -2.26 -10.64 7.69
CA GLU A 75 -3.30 -11.62 7.33
C GLU A 75 -2.91 -13.06 7.71
N ALA A 76 -1.62 -13.38 7.69
CA ALA A 76 -1.10 -14.70 8.08
C ALA A 76 -1.05 -14.92 9.61
N LEU A 77 -1.17 -13.87 10.42
CA LEU A 77 -1.14 -13.96 11.89
C LEU A 77 -2.55 -14.18 12.47
N PRO A 78 -2.70 -14.96 13.56
CA PRO A 78 -3.98 -15.11 14.23
C PRO A 78 -4.51 -13.77 14.80
N SER A 79 -5.82 -13.57 14.78
CA SER A 79 -6.46 -12.45 15.50
C SER A 79 -6.00 -12.41 16.97
N GLY A 80 -5.71 -11.21 17.49
CA GLY A 80 -5.16 -11.04 18.84
C GLY A 80 -3.65 -11.24 18.99
N ASP A 81 -2.93 -11.72 17.97
CA ASP A 81 -1.47 -11.84 18.03
C ASP A 81 -0.83 -10.44 18.08
N SER A 82 -0.02 -10.17 19.11
CA SER A 82 0.57 -8.85 19.36
C SER A 82 1.41 -8.34 18.19
N ARG A 83 2.02 -9.25 17.41
CA ARG A 83 2.80 -8.89 16.22
C ARG A 83 1.96 -8.21 15.13
N ARG A 84 0.64 -8.43 15.11
CA ARG A 84 -0.27 -7.71 14.20
C ARG A 84 -0.24 -6.21 14.49
N LYS A 85 -0.20 -5.80 15.76
CA LYS A 85 -0.10 -4.38 16.13
C LYS A 85 1.26 -3.79 15.75
N GLU A 86 2.34 -4.54 15.97
CA GLU A 86 3.69 -4.11 15.55
C GLU A 86 3.77 -3.89 14.03
N LEU A 87 3.23 -4.81 13.24
CA LEU A 87 3.15 -4.68 11.78
C LEU A 87 2.21 -3.55 11.36
N ALA A 88 1.05 -3.39 12.00
CA ALA A 88 0.14 -2.29 11.70
C ALA A 88 0.80 -0.93 11.96
N ASP A 89 1.58 -0.80 13.04
CA ASP A 89 2.35 0.42 13.31
C ASP A 89 3.42 0.68 12.24
N LYS A 90 4.10 -0.36 11.75
CA LYS A 90 5.06 -0.24 10.64
C LYS A 90 4.38 0.18 9.33
N VAL A 91 3.28 -0.47 8.97
CA VAL A 91 2.45 -0.10 7.82
C VAL A 91 2.02 1.36 7.91
N THR A 92 1.51 1.81 9.07
CA THR A 92 1.10 3.20 9.26
C THR A 92 2.26 4.17 9.04
N ILE A 93 3.47 3.84 9.47
CA ILE A 93 4.64 4.69 9.24
C ILE A 93 4.95 4.82 7.74
N GLU A 94 4.94 3.71 7.00
CA GLU A 94 5.24 3.74 5.58
C GLU A 94 4.13 4.41 4.76
N LEU A 95 2.86 4.15 5.07
CA LEU A 95 1.72 4.83 4.45
C LEU A 95 1.75 6.35 4.65
N VAL A 96 2.06 6.82 5.86
CA VAL A 96 2.17 8.27 6.13
C VAL A 96 3.33 8.91 5.36
N ARG A 97 4.47 8.21 5.24
CA ARG A 97 5.61 8.74 4.45
C ARG A 97 5.28 8.80 2.97
N HIS A 98 4.62 7.77 2.47
CA HIS A 98 4.19 7.64 1.10
C HIS A 98 3.20 8.75 0.74
N SER A 99 2.10 8.88 1.50
CA SER A 99 1.04 9.85 1.23
C SER A 99 1.54 11.29 1.24
N VAL A 100 2.38 11.64 2.24
CA VAL A 100 3.00 12.97 2.35
C VAL A 100 3.86 13.30 1.12
N ALA A 101 4.57 12.31 0.58
CA ALA A 101 5.42 12.53 -0.58
C ALA A 101 4.60 12.80 -1.85
N GLU A 102 3.48 12.11 -2.00
CA GLU A 102 2.58 12.26 -3.13
C GLU A 102 1.84 13.60 -3.08
N GLU A 103 1.29 13.94 -1.92
CA GLU A 103 0.61 15.20 -1.67
C GLU A 103 1.51 16.42 -1.88
N MET A 104 2.79 16.32 -1.50
CA MET A 104 3.73 17.43 -1.67
C MET A 104 4.25 17.57 -3.09
N TYR A 105 4.29 16.48 -3.89
CA TYR A 105 5.02 16.47 -5.15
C TYR A 105 4.31 15.75 -6.30
N LEU A 106 3.78 14.54 -6.10
CA LEU A 106 3.08 13.79 -7.14
C LEU A 106 1.83 14.53 -7.59
N TYR A 107 0.88 14.79 -6.69
CA TYR A 107 -0.41 15.39 -7.05
C TYR A 107 -0.31 16.82 -7.60
N PRO A 108 0.59 17.69 -7.12
CA PRO A 108 0.88 18.95 -7.80
C PRO A 108 1.36 18.76 -9.24
N THR A 109 2.23 17.77 -9.49
CA THR A 109 2.69 17.45 -10.85
C THR A 109 1.54 16.92 -11.70
N VAL A 110 0.65 16.11 -11.11
CA VAL A 110 -0.54 15.57 -11.77
C VAL A 110 -1.45 16.69 -12.25
N ARG A 111 -1.75 17.66 -11.38
CA ARG A 111 -2.55 18.86 -11.74
C ARG A 111 -1.94 19.65 -12.88
N GLU A 112 -0.62 19.79 -12.89
CA GLU A 112 0.09 20.59 -13.88
C GLU A 112 0.17 19.91 -15.26
N HIS A 113 0.32 18.59 -15.32
CA HIS A 113 0.71 17.88 -16.55
C HIS A 113 -0.39 17.00 -17.16
N LEU A 114 -1.38 16.56 -16.39
CA LEU A 114 -2.41 15.63 -16.86
C LEU A 114 -3.70 16.36 -17.27
N PRO A 115 -4.38 15.90 -18.33
CA PRO A 115 -5.75 16.31 -18.59
C PRO A 115 -6.64 15.88 -17.41
N ASN A 116 -7.50 16.80 -16.93
CA ASN A 116 -8.31 16.60 -15.72
C ASN A 116 -7.49 16.33 -14.45
N GLY A 117 -6.21 16.76 -14.42
CA GLY A 117 -5.32 16.53 -13.29
C GLY A 117 -5.87 17.02 -11.94
N ASP A 118 -6.67 18.10 -11.93
CA ASP A 118 -7.37 18.56 -10.72
C ASP A 118 -8.33 17.51 -10.17
N SER A 119 -9.22 16.97 -11.01
CA SER A 119 -10.20 15.97 -10.58
C SER A 119 -9.54 14.66 -10.14
N ILE A 120 -8.43 14.28 -10.79
CA ILE A 120 -7.67 13.08 -10.41
C ILE A 120 -7.02 13.31 -9.04
N ALA A 121 -6.30 14.42 -8.88
CA ALA A 121 -5.65 14.76 -7.62
C ALA A 121 -6.65 14.95 -6.47
N ASP A 122 -7.81 15.56 -6.72
CA ASP A 122 -8.86 15.73 -5.71
C ASP A 122 -9.39 14.37 -5.21
N LYS A 123 -9.60 13.41 -6.12
CA LYS A 123 -10.02 12.05 -5.78
C LYS A 123 -8.96 11.35 -4.90
N GLU A 124 -7.70 11.34 -5.32
CA GLU A 124 -6.63 10.67 -4.56
C GLU A 124 -6.44 11.29 -3.17
N LEU A 125 -6.58 12.61 -3.04
CA LEU A 125 -6.55 13.31 -1.75
C LEU A 125 -7.71 12.90 -0.85
N GLU A 126 -8.91 12.67 -1.40
CA GLU A 126 -10.05 12.15 -0.62
C GLU A 126 -9.81 10.72 -0.13
N ASP A 127 -9.22 9.87 -0.97
CA ASP A 127 -8.84 8.49 -0.65
C ASP A 127 -7.75 8.47 0.45
N HIS A 128 -6.73 9.33 0.37
CA HIS A 128 -5.73 9.53 1.42
C HIS A 128 -6.36 9.95 2.74
N ALA A 129 -7.21 10.98 2.73
CA ALA A 129 -7.84 11.48 3.94
C ALA A 129 -8.71 10.40 4.61
N LYS A 130 -9.31 9.50 3.82
CA LYS A 130 -10.05 8.35 4.33
C LYS A 130 -9.12 7.35 5.03
N ALA A 131 -8.07 6.91 4.36
CA ALA A 131 -7.07 6.00 4.93
C ALA A 131 -6.41 6.57 6.19
N GLU A 132 -6.13 7.88 6.21
CA GLU A 132 -5.53 8.54 7.37
C GLU A 132 -6.45 8.54 8.61
N ARG A 133 -7.76 8.70 8.42
CA ARG A 133 -8.74 8.54 9.51
C ARG A 133 -8.75 7.11 10.04
N THR A 134 -8.75 6.11 9.14
CA THR A 134 -8.69 4.69 9.52
C THR A 134 -7.40 4.38 10.30
N MET A 135 -6.24 4.86 9.83
CA MET A 135 -4.97 4.75 10.55
C MET A 135 -5.02 5.43 11.91
N LYS A 136 -5.69 6.59 12.02
CA LYS A 136 -5.82 7.32 13.28
C LYS A 136 -6.61 6.53 14.32
N ASP A 137 -7.64 5.83 13.90
CA ASP A 137 -8.43 4.97 14.79
C ASP A 137 -7.65 3.70 15.16
N LEU A 138 -6.90 3.12 14.22
CA LEU A 138 -5.97 2.00 14.48
C LEU A 138 -4.86 2.34 15.48
N GLU A 139 -4.40 3.60 15.55
CA GLU A 139 -3.40 4.01 16.56
C GLU A 139 -3.88 3.74 17.99
N ARG A 140 -5.20 3.76 18.22
CA ARG A 140 -5.81 3.61 19.56
C ARG A 140 -6.11 2.15 19.91
N CYS A 141 -6.06 1.24 18.95
CA CYS A 141 -6.39 -0.18 19.14
C CYS A 141 -5.14 -1.01 19.43
N GLN A 142 -5.31 -2.02 20.29
CA GLN A 142 -4.37 -3.13 20.44
C GLN A 142 -4.82 -4.30 19.55
N ALA A 143 -3.93 -5.28 19.30
CA ALA A 143 -4.21 -6.40 18.41
C ALA A 143 -5.40 -7.27 18.86
N ASP A 144 -5.71 -7.28 20.16
CA ASP A 144 -6.82 -8.01 20.79
C ASP A 144 -8.10 -7.18 20.93
N ASP A 145 -8.09 -5.92 20.49
CA ASP A 145 -9.28 -5.07 20.44
C ASP A 145 -10.25 -5.57 19.35
N PRO A 146 -11.55 -5.79 19.65
CA PRO A 146 -12.54 -6.17 18.66
C PRO A 146 -12.66 -5.20 17.45
N GLN A 147 -12.21 -3.95 17.58
CA GLN A 147 -12.18 -2.98 16.49
C GLN A 147 -10.99 -3.20 15.54
N PHE A 148 -9.88 -3.78 16.02
CA PHE A 148 -8.61 -3.86 15.29
C PHE A 148 -8.77 -4.58 13.95
N ASP A 149 -9.34 -5.79 13.96
CA ASP A 149 -9.48 -6.60 12.74
C ASP A 149 -10.38 -5.93 11.69
N ARG A 150 -11.42 -5.21 12.14
CA ARG A 150 -12.30 -4.47 11.24
C ARG A 150 -11.56 -3.31 10.58
N LEU A 151 -10.91 -2.47 11.39
CA LEU A 151 -10.19 -1.30 10.90
C LEU A 151 -8.99 -1.69 10.02
N MET A 152 -8.30 -2.79 10.34
CA MET A 152 -7.24 -3.31 9.48
C MET A 152 -7.78 -3.80 8.13
N THR A 153 -8.91 -4.50 8.13
CA THR A 153 -9.57 -4.93 6.88
C THR A 153 -10.01 -3.73 6.03
N GLU A 154 -10.55 -2.70 6.68
CA GLU A 154 -10.94 -1.44 6.04
C GLU A 154 -9.73 -0.73 5.42
N LEU A 155 -8.65 -0.55 6.19
CA LEU A 155 -7.41 0.06 5.69
C LEU A 155 -6.83 -0.74 4.52
N MET A 156 -6.76 -2.07 4.61
CA MET A 156 -6.27 -2.91 3.52
C MET A 156 -7.09 -2.73 2.24
N SER A 157 -8.42 -2.63 2.35
CA SER A 157 -9.28 -2.37 1.18
C SER A 157 -9.01 -0.99 0.59
N GLU A 158 -8.96 0.05 1.43
CA GLU A 158 -8.70 1.43 0.99
C GLU A 158 -7.38 1.56 0.24
N ILE A 159 -6.31 0.99 0.80
CA ILE A 159 -4.98 1.05 0.19
C ILE A 159 -4.92 0.20 -1.08
N ARG A 160 -5.51 -1.00 -1.12
CA ARG A 160 -5.51 -1.84 -2.33
C ARG A 160 -6.30 -1.20 -3.48
N ASP A 161 -7.41 -0.50 -3.17
CA ASP A 161 -8.18 0.23 -4.16
C ASP A 161 -7.39 1.44 -4.70
N HIS A 162 -6.74 2.21 -3.83
CA HIS A 162 -5.87 3.33 -4.21
C HIS A 162 -4.70 2.86 -5.09
N VAL A 163 -3.95 1.83 -4.67
CA VAL A 163 -2.84 1.25 -5.44
C VAL A 163 -3.31 0.77 -6.83
N ALA A 164 -4.50 0.15 -6.90
CA ALA A 164 -5.05 -0.33 -8.16
C ALA A 164 -5.37 0.82 -9.13
N ASP A 165 -5.90 1.94 -8.61
CA ASP A 165 -6.16 3.12 -9.44
C ASP A 165 -4.88 3.81 -9.89
N GLU A 166 -3.91 3.95 -8.98
CA GLU A 166 -2.64 4.58 -9.32
C GLU A 166 -1.84 3.79 -10.37
N GLU A 167 -1.58 2.51 -10.11
CA GLU A 167 -0.77 1.69 -11.01
C GLU A 167 -1.51 1.32 -12.30
N GLY A 168 -2.84 1.22 -12.23
CA GLY A 168 -3.70 0.88 -13.37
C GLY A 168 -4.01 2.07 -14.27
N ASN A 169 -4.11 3.28 -13.71
CA ASN A 169 -4.59 4.47 -14.41
C ASN A 169 -3.61 5.65 -14.31
N LEU A 170 -3.29 6.13 -13.11
CA LEU A 170 -2.49 7.35 -12.92
C LEU A 170 -1.07 7.24 -13.50
N PHE A 171 -0.31 6.25 -13.07
CA PHE A 171 1.08 6.06 -13.47
C PHE A 171 1.22 5.81 -14.99
N PRO A 172 0.38 4.99 -15.64
CA PRO A 172 0.36 4.88 -17.10
C PRO A 172 0.12 6.21 -17.81
N MET A 173 -0.77 7.07 -17.30
CA MET A 173 -0.96 8.40 -17.89
C MET A 173 0.27 9.28 -17.70
N MET A 174 0.87 9.29 -16.51
CA MET A 174 2.12 10.02 -16.24
C MET A 174 3.27 9.57 -17.13
N ARG A 175 3.41 8.27 -17.41
CA ARG A 175 4.40 7.74 -18.37
C ARG A 175 4.22 8.28 -19.78
N GLN A 176 2.99 8.60 -20.17
CA GLN A 176 2.66 9.09 -21.51
C GLN A 176 2.82 10.60 -21.62
N THR A 177 2.56 11.35 -20.54
CA THR A 177 2.57 12.83 -20.56
C THR A 177 3.87 13.45 -20.10
N CYS A 178 4.56 12.83 -19.13
CA CYS A 178 5.77 13.39 -18.53
C CYS A 178 7.03 12.87 -19.21
N SER A 179 8.07 13.71 -19.30
CA SER A 179 9.37 13.25 -19.79
C SER A 179 10.04 12.30 -18.79
N ALA A 180 10.93 11.43 -19.27
CA ALA A 180 11.70 10.54 -18.39
C ALA A 180 12.55 11.33 -17.37
N GLU A 181 13.10 12.49 -17.77
CA GLU A 181 13.86 13.36 -16.88
C GLU A 181 12.99 13.96 -15.78
N ASP A 182 11.76 14.38 -16.11
CA ASP A 182 10.81 14.89 -15.11
C ASP A 182 10.40 13.82 -14.11
N LEU A 183 10.14 12.60 -14.55
CA LEU A 183 9.81 11.48 -13.68
C LEU A 183 10.99 11.11 -12.75
N GLN A 184 12.23 11.18 -13.24
CA GLN A 184 13.44 10.98 -12.41
C GLN A 184 13.58 12.06 -11.35
N ARG A 185 13.50 13.33 -11.75
CA ARG A 185 13.57 14.48 -10.85
C ARG A 185 12.45 14.48 -9.81
N LEU A 186 11.25 14.02 -10.20
CA LEU A 186 10.14 13.86 -9.27
C LEU A 186 10.41 12.74 -8.26
N GLY A 187 11.03 11.63 -8.69
CA GLY A 187 11.47 10.55 -7.80
C GLY A 187 12.45 11.04 -6.72
N ASP A 188 13.41 11.90 -7.07
CA ASP A 188 14.33 12.49 -6.10
C ASP A 188 13.63 13.37 -5.05
N LYS A 189 12.61 14.13 -5.47
CA LYS A 189 11.81 14.96 -4.55
C LYS A 189 10.99 14.08 -3.61
N VAL A 190 10.31 13.05 -4.13
CA VAL A 190 9.53 12.08 -3.34
C VAL A 190 10.40 11.36 -2.32
N ARG A 191 11.58 10.85 -2.70
CA ARG A 191 12.52 10.25 -1.75
C ARG A 191 12.96 11.21 -0.65
N THR A 192 13.20 12.48 -1.00
CA THR A 192 13.58 13.51 -0.01
C THR A 192 12.43 13.81 0.95
N ALA A 193 11.20 13.88 0.43
CA ALA A 193 9.98 14.05 1.21
C ALA A 193 9.81 12.96 2.26
N LYS A 194 9.88 11.69 1.84
CA LYS A 194 9.72 10.51 2.70
C LYS A 194 10.68 10.51 3.89
N LYS A 195 11.93 10.95 3.68
CA LYS A 195 12.94 11.05 4.76
C LYS A 195 12.55 12.05 5.84
N MET A 196 11.82 13.10 5.48
CA MET A 196 11.43 14.19 6.37
C MET A 196 9.99 14.06 6.88
N ALA A 197 9.19 13.18 6.29
CA ALA A 197 7.80 13.00 6.63
C ALA A 197 7.60 12.56 8.11
N PRO A 198 6.43 12.86 8.69
CA PRO A 198 5.98 12.30 9.96
C PRO A 198 5.93 10.76 9.96
N THR A 199 5.72 10.19 11.15
CA THR A 199 5.58 8.73 11.35
C THR A 199 4.21 8.37 11.95
N ARG A 200 3.30 9.34 12.01
CA ARG A 200 1.93 9.22 12.52
C ARG A 200 0.95 9.97 11.63
N PRO A 201 -0.32 9.52 11.57
CA PRO A 201 -1.39 10.22 10.89
C PRO A 201 -1.80 11.51 11.63
N HIS A 202 -1.94 12.57 10.85
CA HIS A 202 -2.35 13.93 11.21
C HIS A 202 -3.56 14.40 10.38
N PRO A 203 -4.75 13.78 10.51
CA PRO A 203 -5.95 14.04 9.68
C PRO A 203 -6.60 15.43 9.85
N SER A 204 -6.01 16.29 10.68
CA SER A 204 -6.44 17.68 10.85
C SER A 204 -5.45 18.66 10.24
N ALA A 205 -4.39 18.17 9.61
CA ALA A 205 -3.45 18.99 8.91
C ALA A 205 -3.94 19.28 7.47
N PRO A 206 -3.41 20.32 6.82
CA PRO A 206 -3.75 20.57 5.42
C PRO A 206 -3.02 19.58 4.51
N ASP A 207 -3.74 18.97 3.57
CA ASP A 207 -3.20 17.94 2.66
C ASP A 207 -2.64 18.55 1.35
N THR A 208 -2.76 19.87 1.18
CA THR A 208 -2.31 20.60 -0.03
C THR A 208 -1.18 21.60 0.25
N PRO A 209 -0.23 21.80 -0.68
CA PRO A 209 0.78 22.84 -0.56
C PRO A 209 0.17 24.26 -0.63
N PRO A 210 0.72 25.27 0.08
CA PRO A 210 1.87 25.21 0.97
C PRO A 210 1.56 24.72 2.40
N GLY A 211 0.29 24.43 2.71
CA GLY A 211 -0.16 24.02 4.05
C GLY A 211 0.46 22.71 4.54
N ASN A 212 0.57 21.69 3.67
CA ASN A 212 1.23 20.42 4.01
C ASN A 212 2.74 20.55 4.25
N LYS A 213 3.40 21.57 3.67
CA LYS A 213 4.82 21.88 3.92
C LYS A 213 5.07 22.45 5.32
N LEU A 214 4.03 22.96 6.00
CA LEU A 214 4.11 23.46 7.39
C LEU A 214 4.05 22.33 8.43
N LEU A 215 3.63 21.11 8.06
CA LEU A 215 3.89 19.88 8.81
C LEU A 215 5.34 19.39 8.67
N GLY A 216 6.26 20.29 8.30
CA GLY A 216 7.65 20.01 8.03
C GLY A 216 8.44 19.41 9.20
N PRO A 217 9.78 19.46 9.17
CA PRO A 217 10.68 18.66 10.02
C PRO A 217 10.31 18.58 11.52
N GLY A 218 9.66 19.61 12.08
CA GLY A 218 9.22 19.65 13.47
C GLY A 218 8.22 18.55 13.86
N ALA A 219 7.14 18.34 13.08
CA ALA A 219 6.15 17.30 13.42
C ALA A 219 6.77 15.90 13.31
N GLY A 220 7.50 15.65 12.22
CA GLY A 220 8.21 14.39 12.03
C GLY A 220 9.34 14.15 13.04
N MET A 221 9.97 15.19 13.58
CA MET A 221 10.97 15.04 14.65
C MET A 221 10.31 14.72 15.99
N VAL A 222 9.17 15.34 16.31
CA VAL A 222 8.39 15.04 17.53
C VAL A 222 7.88 13.60 17.49
N ASP A 223 7.37 13.16 16.34
CA ASP A 223 6.88 11.79 16.20
C ASP A 223 8.00 10.75 16.32
N ARG A 224 9.16 10.99 15.70
CA ARG A 224 10.34 10.11 15.82
C ARG A 224 10.86 10.05 17.27
N LEU A 225 10.88 11.16 17.99
CA LEU A 225 11.23 11.18 19.42
C LEU A 225 10.24 10.33 20.23
N ARG A 226 8.94 10.49 19.97
CA ARG A 226 7.91 9.68 20.62
C ARG A 226 8.06 8.20 20.30
N ASP A 227 8.33 7.83 19.05
CA ASP A 227 8.58 6.44 18.64
C ASP A 227 9.79 5.85 19.36
N ALA A 228 10.88 6.63 19.50
CA ALA A 228 12.06 6.19 20.23
C ALA A 228 11.76 5.91 21.71
N LEU A 229 10.91 6.73 22.33
CA LEU A 229 10.47 6.57 23.73
C LEU A 229 9.48 5.42 23.92
N THR A 230 8.55 5.20 22.99
CA THR A 230 7.53 4.16 23.09
C THR A 230 7.97 2.82 22.51
N GLY A 231 9.10 2.76 21.80
CA GLY A 231 9.56 1.57 21.07
C GLY A 231 8.74 1.25 19.81
N ARG A 232 7.86 2.15 19.37
CA ARG A 232 6.98 1.94 18.22
C ARG A 232 7.80 1.92 16.93
N GLY A 233 7.57 0.91 16.07
CA GLY A 233 8.25 0.79 14.77
C GLY A 233 9.67 0.20 14.82
N LYS A 234 10.18 -0.20 15.99
CA LYS A 234 11.44 -0.95 16.07
C LYS A 234 11.25 -2.36 15.49
N SER A 235 12.26 -2.83 14.76
CA SER A 235 12.38 -4.25 14.43
C SER A 235 13.43 -4.81 15.37
N ASP A 236 13.07 -5.81 16.17
CA ASP A 236 14.04 -6.60 16.95
C ASP A 236 15.00 -7.38 16.02
#